data_AF-A0A0D6R559-F1
#
_entry.id   AF-A0A0D6R559-F1
#
_cell.length_a   1.000
_cell.length_b   1.000
_cell.length_c   1.000
_cell.angle_alpha   90.00
_cell.angle_beta   90.00
_cell.angle_gamma   90.00
#
_symmetry.space_group_name_H-M   'P 1'
#
loop_
_entity.id
_entity.type
_entity.pdbx_description
1 polymer ?
#
loop_
_entity_poly.entity_id
_entity_poly.type
_entity_poly.pdbx_seq_one_letter_code
_entity_poly.pdbx_strand_id
1 'polypeptide(L)'
;MQMCISQSKYAVLERILYDGSKEFAESEDDSTIYVINPANKEIGEMLSEIGGRSDYPRLTEKLAQDIEALWNDNAIQETYFRANELQVPDCTQYFMENLQRLAQLDYVPTQEDVLHSRVRTTGVAEIQFSPVGDGRKNGECYRLFDVGGQRNERKKWIHLFEGVTAVIFCAAISEYDQILFEDETKNRMMETKELFDWVLKQPWFEKTSFLLFLNKFDIFEKKVEKVPLNVCEWFKDYKPLTSGKQQIEHAYEFIKKKFEELYFQNTPADRVDRVFKIYRTTALDQKLVKKTFKLVDETLTRRYLVDAGLL
;
A
#
# COMPACT_ATOMS: atom_id res chain seq x y z
N MET A 1 6.44 -9.86 18.11
CA MET A 1 6.71 -8.46 17.76
C MET A 1 8.12 -8.26 17.23
N GLN A 2 9.18 -8.71 17.92
CA GLN A 2 10.55 -8.76 17.36
C GLN A 2 10.62 -9.61 16.07
N MET A 3 9.85 -10.71 16.00
CA MET A 3 9.67 -11.52 14.77
C MET A 3 9.04 -10.78 13.58
N CYS A 4 8.22 -9.73 13.80
CA CYS A 4 7.57 -9.00 12.69
C CYS A 4 8.49 -7.97 12.05
N ILE A 5 9.54 -7.55 12.77
CA ILE A 5 10.56 -6.63 12.23
C ILE A 5 11.83 -7.38 11.82
N SER A 6 12.06 -8.58 12.37
CA SER A 6 13.03 -9.56 11.85
C SER A 6 12.51 -10.33 10.63
N GLN A 7 11.36 -9.94 10.06
CA GLN A 7 10.78 -10.59 8.90
C GLN A 7 11.38 -10.01 7.62
N SER A 8 12.29 -10.80 7.02
CA SER A 8 12.40 -11.03 5.57
C SER A 8 12.56 -9.82 4.65
N LYS A 9 12.88 -8.63 5.16
CA LYS A 9 12.91 -7.41 4.34
C LYS A 9 14.28 -7.15 3.75
N TYR A 10 15.31 -6.97 4.55
CA TYR A 10 16.59 -6.43 4.05
C TYR A 10 17.23 -7.31 2.95
N ALA A 11 17.40 -8.61 3.20
CA ALA A 11 17.97 -9.53 2.21
C ALA A 11 17.10 -9.70 0.94
N VAL A 12 15.76 -9.59 1.07
CA VAL A 12 14.85 -9.68 -0.10
C VAL A 12 14.83 -8.37 -0.87
N LEU A 13 14.86 -7.23 -0.17
CA LEU A 13 14.93 -5.88 -0.74
C LEU A 13 16.21 -5.72 -1.56
N GLU A 14 17.33 -6.10 -0.98
CA GLU A 14 18.62 -6.00 -1.64
C GLU A 14 18.77 -7.03 -2.73
N ARG A 15 18.21 -8.24 -2.57
CA ARG A 15 18.15 -9.18 -3.68
C ARG A 15 17.38 -8.59 -4.87
N ILE A 16 16.22 -7.96 -4.64
CA ILE A 16 15.45 -7.34 -5.72
C ILE A 16 16.27 -6.21 -6.39
N LEU A 17 16.96 -5.37 -5.62
CA LEU A 17 17.76 -4.27 -6.16
C LEU A 17 19.04 -4.76 -6.84
N TYR A 18 19.69 -5.78 -6.29
CA TYR A 18 20.92 -6.36 -6.83
C TYR A 18 20.64 -7.17 -8.10
N ASP A 19 19.60 -8.01 -8.09
CA ASP A 19 19.17 -8.77 -9.26
C ASP A 19 18.63 -7.80 -10.34
N GLY A 20 17.87 -6.76 -9.95
CA GLY A 20 17.38 -5.72 -10.86
C GLY A 20 18.50 -4.87 -11.48
N SER A 21 19.55 -4.54 -10.72
CA SER A 21 20.75 -3.85 -11.24
C SER A 21 21.46 -4.69 -12.30
N LYS A 22 21.56 -6.01 -12.09
CA LYS A 22 22.14 -6.93 -13.09
C LYS A 22 21.29 -6.98 -14.35
N GLU A 23 19.97 -7.11 -14.20
CA GLU A 23 19.05 -7.13 -15.34
C GLU A 23 19.16 -5.86 -16.18
N PHE A 24 19.13 -4.67 -15.55
CA PHE A 24 19.29 -3.41 -16.26
C PHE A 24 20.67 -3.23 -16.89
N ALA A 25 21.73 -3.75 -16.26
CA ALA A 25 23.07 -3.76 -16.85
C ALA A 25 23.18 -4.67 -18.09
N GLU A 26 22.34 -5.70 -18.22
CA GLU A 26 22.34 -6.62 -19.36
C GLU A 26 21.41 -6.16 -20.50
N SER A 27 20.35 -5.40 -20.19
CA SER A 27 19.29 -5.05 -21.15
C SER A 27 19.37 -3.64 -21.73
N GLU A 28 20.09 -2.70 -21.09
CA GLU A 28 20.03 -1.26 -21.43
C GLU A 28 21.23 -0.77 -22.26
N ASP A 29 20.97 0.17 -23.18
CA ASP A 29 22.00 0.80 -24.03
C ASP A 29 23.02 1.63 -23.23
N ASP A 30 22.65 2.14 -22.05
CA ASP A 30 23.53 2.83 -21.08
C ASP A 30 23.80 1.95 -19.84
N SER A 31 24.12 0.68 -20.09
CA SER A 31 24.32 -0.38 -19.07
C SER A 31 25.30 -0.03 -17.95
N THR A 32 26.26 0.87 -18.19
CA THR A 32 27.38 1.12 -17.26
C THR A 32 26.95 1.74 -15.93
N ILE A 33 25.86 2.52 -15.92
CA ILE A 33 25.35 3.15 -14.68
C ILE A 33 24.74 2.14 -13.71
N TYR A 34 24.34 0.96 -14.21
CA TYR A 34 23.77 -0.13 -13.42
C TYR A 34 24.83 -1.17 -13.02
N VAL A 35 26.09 -0.98 -13.39
CA VAL A 35 27.18 -1.90 -13.01
C VAL A 35 27.65 -1.57 -11.59
N ILE A 36 27.40 -2.50 -10.68
CA ILE A 36 27.81 -2.41 -9.27
C ILE A 36 29.33 -2.31 -9.17
N ASN A 37 29.80 -1.47 -8.25
CA ASN A 37 31.22 -1.32 -7.98
C ASN A 37 31.85 -2.68 -7.63
N PRO A 38 32.99 -3.07 -8.23
CA PRO A 38 33.66 -4.33 -7.91
C PRO A 38 33.90 -4.55 -6.41
N ALA A 39 34.13 -3.48 -5.63
CA ALA A 39 34.28 -3.56 -4.18
C ALA A 39 33.01 -4.02 -3.43
N ASN A 40 31.83 -3.76 -4.02
CA ASN A 40 30.52 -4.11 -3.44
C ASN A 40 29.95 -5.41 -4.02
N LYS A 41 30.61 -6.00 -5.03
CA LYS A 41 30.09 -7.20 -5.71
C LYS A 41 29.99 -8.40 -4.77
N GLU A 42 31.03 -8.63 -3.96
CA GLU A 42 31.06 -9.72 -2.98
C GLU A 42 29.97 -9.55 -1.91
N ILE A 43 29.68 -8.30 -1.52
CA ILE A 43 28.60 -7.98 -0.58
C ILE A 43 27.24 -8.40 -1.16
N GLY A 44 26.95 -8.00 -2.40
CA GLY A 44 25.68 -8.35 -3.04
C GLY A 44 25.49 -9.86 -3.26
N GLU A 45 26.57 -10.58 -3.62
CA GLU A 45 26.53 -12.05 -3.74
C GLU A 45 26.25 -12.73 -2.39
N MET A 46 26.92 -12.28 -1.33
CA MET A 46 26.70 -12.77 0.04
C MET A 46 25.26 -12.52 0.50
N LEU A 47 24.72 -11.31 0.28
CA LEU A 47 23.35 -10.95 0.69
C LEU A 47 22.29 -11.76 -0.05
N SER A 48 22.49 -11.98 -1.35
CA SER A 48 21.62 -12.84 -2.16
C SER A 48 21.60 -14.28 -1.65
N GLU A 49 22.77 -14.82 -1.25
CA GLU A 49 22.87 -16.16 -0.67
C GLU A 49 22.20 -16.27 0.71
N ILE A 50 22.38 -15.27 1.58
CA ILE A 50 21.74 -15.23 2.91
C ILE A 50 20.21 -15.24 2.75
N GLY A 51 19.68 -14.42 1.84
CA GLY A 51 18.25 -14.34 1.56
C GLY A 51 17.65 -15.61 0.95
N GLY A 52 18.47 -16.45 0.30
CA GLY A 52 18.04 -17.75 -0.24
C GLY A 52 18.05 -18.89 0.78
N ARG A 53 18.85 -18.80 1.85
CA ARG A 53 19.05 -19.89 2.83
C ARG A 53 18.18 -19.78 4.08
N SER A 54 17.76 -18.58 4.46
CA SER A 54 17.00 -18.34 5.68
C SER A 54 15.86 -17.37 5.43
N ASP A 55 14.65 -17.76 5.85
CA ASP A 55 13.48 -16.88 5.80
C ASP A 55 13.59 -15.69 6.78
N TYR A 56 14.44 -15.81 7.80
CA TYR A 56 14.59 -14.84 8.89
C TYR A 56 16.07 -14.58 9.23
N PRO A 57 16.84 -13.96 8.33
CA PRO A 57 18.23 -13.62 8.63
C PRO A 57 18.29 -12.56 9.74
N ARG A 58 19.18 -12.76 10.71
CA ARG A 58 19.42 -11.79 11.77
C ARG A 58 20.22 -10.61 11.19
N LEU A 59 19.69 -9.40 11.32
CA LEU A 59 20.45 -8.18 11.03
C LEU A 59 21.48 -7.98 12.14
N THR A 60 22.77 -8.07 11.79
CA THR A 60 23.89 -7.77 12.68
C THR A 60 24.50 -6.43 12.30
N GLU A 61 25.27 -5.80 13.18
CA GLU A 61 25.95 -4.53 12.87
C GLU A 61 26.85 -4.64 11.63
N LYS A 62 27.58 -5.75 11.49
CA LYS A 62 28.40 -6.01 10.29
C LYS A 62 27.52 -6.09 9.03
N LEU A 63 26.44 -6.86 9.10
CA LEU A 63 25.52 -6.97 7.97
C LEU A 63 24.93 -5.61 7.61
N ALA A 64 24.54 -4.80 8.59
CA ALA A 64 24.03 -3.45 8.34
C ALA A 64 25.05 -2.53 7.66
N GLN A 65 26.34 -2.63 8.01
CA GLN A 65 27.41 -1.91 7.32
C GLN A 65 27.59 -2.37 5.87
N ASP A 66 27.55 -3.69 5.63
CA ASP A 66 27.64 -4.25 4.28
C ASP A 66 26.45 -3.78 3.42
N ILE A 67 25.23 -3.85 3.96
CA ILE A 67 23.99 -3.36 3.35
C ILE A 67 24.06 -1.86 3.06
N GLU A 68 24.54 -1.06 4.00
CA GLU A 68 24.70 0.39 3.82
C GLU A 68 25.74 0.72 2.73
N ALA A 69 26.83 -0.05 2.64
CA ALA A 69 27.83 0.12 1.58
C ALA A 69 27.24 -0.19 0.20
N LEU A 70 26.42 -1.25 0.09
CA LEU A 70 25.73 -1.61 -1.15
C LEU A 70 24.64 -0.60 -1.50
N TRP A 71 23.85 -0.15 -0.53
CA TRP A 71 22.81 0.88 -0.73
C TRP A 71 23.39 2.18 -1.27
N ASN A 72 24.58 2.58 -0.81
CA ASN A 72 25.26 3.79 -1.28
C ASN A 72 25.99 3.61 -2.63
N ASP A 73 25.93 2.42 -3.24
CA ASP A 73 26.45 2.20 -4.59
C ASP A 73 25.57 2.95 -5.61
N ASN A 74 26.20 3.66 -6.54
CA ASN A 74 25.50 4.42 -7.57
C ASN A 74 24.58 3.50 -8.40
N ALA A 75 25.00 2.28 -8.72
CA ALA A 75 24.19 1.35 -9.50
C ALA A 75 22.90 0.95 -8.77
N ILE A 76 22.98 0.78 -7.45
CA ILE A 76 21.82 0.47 -6.61
C ILE A 76 20.90 1.69 -6.49
N GLN A 77 21.45 2.90 -6.36
CA GLN A 77 20.64 4.13 -6.35
C GLN A 77 19.93 4.38 -7.69
N GLU A 78 20.60 4.18 -8.83
CA GLU A 78 20.00 4.29 -10.16
C GLU A 78 18.93 3.21 -10.39
N THR A 79 19.17 1.99 -9.90
CA THR A 79 18.17 0.91 -9.94
C THR A 79 16.97 1.24 -9.05
N TYR A 80 17.19 1.77 -7.85
CA TYR A 80 16.12 2.21 -6.95
C TYR A 80 15.32 3.38 -7.54
N PHE A 81 15.93 4.24 -8.35
CA PHE A 81 15.21 5.30 -9.07
C PHE A 81 14.13 4.73 -10.00
N ARG A 82 14.36 3.52 -10.56
CA ARG A 82 13.41 2.75 -11.38
C ARG A 82 12.67 1.67 -10.58
N ALA A 83 12.57 1.82 -9.26
CA ALA A 83 11.92 0.85 -8.37
C ALA A 83 10.46 0.54 -8.73
N ASN A 84 9.77 1.39 -9.49
CA ASN A 84 8.40 1.13 -9.97
C ASN A 84 8.31 0.02 -11.03
N GLU A 85 9.40 -0.27 -11.72
CA GLU A 85 9.52 -1.36 -12.71
C GLU A 85 9.81 -2.69 -12.01
N LEU A 86 10.26 -2.63 -10.75
CA LEU A 86 10.60 -3.77 -9.92
C LEU A 86 9.54 -3.98 -8.83
N GLN A 87 9.60 -5.12 -8.14
CA GLN A 87 8.71 -5.42 -7.01
C GLN A 87 9.25 -4.84 -5.68
N VAL A 88 9.93 -3.69 -5.74
CA VAL A 88 10.53 -3.03 -4.57
C VAL A 88 9.41 -2.46 -3.66
N PRO A 89 9.33 -2.85 -2.39
CA PRO A 89 8.41 -2.29 -1.39
C PRO A 89 8.62 -0.79 -1.13
N ASP A 90 7.52 -0.07 -0.91
CA ASP A 90 7.56 1.37 -0.61
C ASP A 90 8.31 1.72 0.70
N CYS A 91 8.42 0.77 1.63
CA CYS A 91 9.13 0.97 2.90
C CYS A 91 10.65 0.86 2.79
N THR A 92 11.22 0.61 1.60
CA THR A 92 12.65 0.33 1.42
C THR A 92 13.51 1.47 1.96
N GLN A 93 13.26 2.70 1.52
CA GLN A 93 14.01 3.86 1.97
C GLN A 93 13.98 4.05 3.50
N TYR A 94 12.82 3.89 4.14
CA TYR A 94 12.70 3.99 5.60
C TYR A 94 13.65 3.01 6.30
N PHE A 95 13.70 1.76 5.85
CA PHE A 95 14.54 0.74 6.43
C PHE A 95 16.03 0.99 6.18
N MET A 96 16.39 1.43 4.96
CA MET A 96 17.78 1.76 4.61
C MET A 96 18.32 2.94 5.43
N GLU A 97 17.51 3.98 5.66
CA GLU A 97 17.88 5.14 6.48
C GLU A 97 17.99 4.84 7.98
N ASN A 98 17.48 3.68 8.43
CA ASN A 98 17.44 3.29 9.83
C ASN A 98 18.29 2.05 10.17
N LEU A 99 19.09 1.53 9.22
CA LEU A 99 19.82 0.26 9.36
C LEU A 99 20.62 0.15 10.65
N GLN A 100 21.38 1.19 10.98
CA GLN A 100 22.23 1.20 12.17
C GLN A 100 21.42 1.03 13.47
N ARG A 101 20.28 1.73 13.58
CA ARG A 101 19.36 1.59 14.72
C ARG A 101 18.72 0.19 14.77
N LEU A 102 18.36 -0.34 13.61
CA LEU A 102 17.71 -1.65 13.47
C LEU A 102 18.66 -2.82 13.77
N ALA A 103 19.96 -2.61 13.62
CA ALA A 103 21.01 -3.61 13.83
C ALA A 103 21.53 -3.69 15.28
N GLN A 104 21.12 -2.77 16.15
CA GLN A 104 21.55 -2.75 17.56
C GLN A 104 21.12 -4.03 18.29
N LEU A 105 22.00 -4.53 19.16
CA LEU A 105 21.77 -5.75 19.93
C LEU A 105 20.54 -5.67 20.86
N ASP A 106 20.27 -4.49 21.39
CA ASP A 106 19.16 -4.15 22.28
C ASP A 106 18.00 -3.47 21.55
N TYR A 107 17.95 -3.58 20.21
CA TYR A 107 16.90 -2.97 19.40
C TYR A 107 15.49 -3.34 19.87
N VAL A 108 14.71 -2.30 20.17
CA VAL A 108 13.27 -2.37 20.46
C VAL A 108 12.50 -1.63 19.35
N PRO A 109 11.55 -2.31 18.69
CA PRO A 109 10.64 -1.70 17.73
C PRO A 109 9.93 -0.44 18.19
N THR A 110 10.05 0.62 17.39
CA THR A 110 9.18 1.79 17.49
C THR A 110 7.81 1.49 16.86
N GLN A 111 6.81 2.31 17.17
CA GLN A 111 5.52 2.23 16.51
C GLN A 111 5.63 2.44 14.99
N GLU A 112 6.54 3.31 14.56
CA GLU A 112 6.79 3.58 13.15
C GLU A 112 7.41 2.37 12.43
N ASP A 113 8.34 1.66 13.08
CA ASP A 113 8.89 0.39 12.54
C ASP A 113 7.79 -0.65 12.33
N VAL A 114 6.88 -0.77 13.30
CA VAL A 114 5.76 -1.72 13.23
C VAL A 114 4.81 -1.34 12.10
N LEU A 115 4.51 -0.05 11.92
CA LEU A 115 3.64 0.41 10.83
C LEU A 115 4.27 0.23 9.44
N HIS A 116 5.60 0.39 9.32
CA HIS A 116 6.31 0.10 8.07
C HIS A 116 6.56 -1.40 7.86
N SER A 117 6.45 -2.23 8.89
CA SER A 117 6.56 -3.69 8.75
C SER A 117 5.44 -4.20 7.83
N ARG A 118 5.77 -5.12 6.92
CA ARG A 118 4.89 -5.60 5.86
C ARG A 118 4.82 -7.10 6.00
N VAL A 119 3.70 -7.57 6.51
CA VAL A 119 3.35 -8.98 6.54
C VAL A 119 2.20 -9.15 5.58
N ARG A 120 2.32 -10.05 4.62
CA ARG A 120 1.18 -10.37 3.74
C ARG A 120 0.10 -11.01 4.59
N THR A 121 -1.06 -10.36 4.69
CA THR A 121 -2.22 -10.97 5.36
C THR A 121 -2.62 -12.23 4.61
N THR A 122 -2.61 -13.36 5.31
CA THR A 122 -3.13 -14.63 4.82
C THR A 122 -4.32 -15.02 5.69
N GLY A 123 -5.41 -15.40 5.04
CA GLY A 123 -6.66 -15.67 5.74
C GLY A 123 -7.41 -14.39 6.13
N VAL A 124 -8.09 -14.48 7.28
CA VAL A 124 -9.00 -13.46 7.80
C VAL A 124 -8.64 -13.20 9.25
N ALA A 125 -8.50 -11.94 9.63
CA ALA A 125 -8.36 -11.51 11.01
C ALA A 125 -9.56 -10.68 11.43
N GLU A 126 -10.11 -10.95 12.63
CA GLU A 126 -11.19 -10.16 13.21
C GLU A 126 -10.64 -9.32 14.36
N ILE A 127 -10.98 -8.03 14.38
CA ILE A 127 -10.78 -7.15 15.52
C ILE A 127 -12.10 -6.54 15.95
N GLN A 128 -12.27 -6.40 17.26
CA GLN A 128 -13.45 -5.77 17.84
C GLN A 128 -13.04 -4.51 18.58
N PHE A 129 -13.71 -3.39 18.32
CA PHE A 129 -13.42 -2.13 19.00
C PHE A 129 -14.65 -1.23 19.11
N SER A 130 -14.66 -0.37 20.13
CA SER A 130 -15.64 0.71 20.28
C SER A 130 -14.97 2.08 20.04
N PRO A 131 -15.52 2.94 19.16
CA PRO A 131 -14.90 4.22 18.77
C PRO A 131 -14.66 5.21 19.93
N VAL A 132 -15.45 5.08 21.00
CA VAL A 132 -15.48 6.02 22.13
C VAL A 132 -14.78 5.45 23.39
N GLY A 133 -14.13 4.28 23.27
CA GLY A 133 -13.57 3.52 24.38
C GLY A 133 -14.63 2.92 25.31
N ASP A 134 -14.21 2.34 26.44
CA ASP A 134 -15.07 1.62 27.40
C ASP A 134 -16.14 2.49 28.09
N GLY A 135 -16.23 3.78 27.75
CA GLY A 135 -17.06 4.78 28.43
C GLY A 135 -18.52 4.89 27.97
N ARG A 136 -18.93 4.28 26.84
CA ARG A 136 -20.36 4.22 26.46
C ARG A 136 -20.98 2.90 26.93
N LYS A 137 -22.01 3.01 27.78
CA LYS A 137 -22.85 1.91 28.27
C LYS A 137 -23.77 1.27 27.21
N ASN A 138 -23.70 1.69 25.94
CA ASN A 138 -24.70 1.32 24.92
C ASN A 138 -24.31 0.13 24.04
N GLY A 139 -23.16 -0.52 24.27
CA GLY A 139 -22.84 -1.82 23.64
C GLY A 139 -22.55 -1.79 22.13
N GLU A 140 -22.40 -0.61 21.52
CA GLU A 140 -22.04 -0.49 20.10
C GLU A 140 -20.55 -0.85 19.90
N CYS A 141 -20.32 -1.95 19.18
CA CYS A 141 -19.00 -2.46 18.86
C CYS A 141 -18.86 -2.70 17.36
N TYR A 142 -17.80 -2.19 16.76
CA TYR A 142 -17.41 -2.58 15.42
C TYR A 142 -16.71 -3.93 15.46
N ARG A 143 -17.06 -4.79 14.50
CA ARG A 143 -16.29 -5.98 14.14
C ARG A 143 -15.66 -5.70 12.79
N LEU A 144 -14.35 -5.45 12.78
CA LEU A 144 -13.59 -5.22 11.55
C LEU A 144 -12.90 -6.51 11.14
N PHE A 145 -13.10 -6.91 9.89
CA PHE A 145 -12.45 -8.05 9.28
C PHE A 145 -11.37 -7.55 8.33
N ASP A 146 -10.11 -7.89 8.61
CA ASP A 146 -8.99 -7.70 7.69
C ASP A 146 -8.79 -8.96 6.85
N VAL A 147 -8.64 -8.78 5.54
CA VAL A 147 -8.56 -9.87 4.56
C VAL A 147 -7.41 -9.66 3.59
N GLY A 148 -6.76 -10.75 3.20
CA GLY A 148 -5.73 -10.70 2.16
C GLY A 148 -6.27 -10.14 0.83
N GLY A 149 -5.58 -9.15 0.27
CA GLY A 149 -5.96 -8.49 -0.99
C GLY A 149 -5.44 -9.17 -2.27
N GLN A 150 -4.49 -10.10 -2.14
CA GLN A 150 -3.89 -10.82 -3.26
C GLN A 150 -4.89 -11.75 -3.93
N ARG A 151 -4.74 -11.99 -5.25
CA ARG A 151 -5.73 -12.75 -6.05
C ARG A 151 -6.08 -14.11 -5.44
N ASN A 152 -5.10 -14.82 -4.86
CA ASN A 152 -5.30 -16.13 -4.23
C ASN A 152 -6.13 -16.06 -2.92
N GLU A 153 -6.11 -14.93 -2.23
CA GLU A 153 -6.82 -14.73 -0.96
C GLU A 153 -8.27 -14.30 -1.18
N ARG A 154 -8.59 -13.66 -2.32
CA ARG A 154 -9.94 -13.15 -2.62
C ARG A 154 -11.02 -14.22 -2.67
N LYS A 155 -10.65 -15.48 -2.94
CA LYS A 155 -11.57 -16.63 -2.87
C LYS A 155 -12.21 -16.79 -1.49
N LYS A 156 -11.57 -16.28 -0.42
CA LYS A 156 -12.04 -16.37 0.96
C LYS A 156 -13.03 -15.25 1.33
N TRP A 157 -13.13 -14.19 0.53
CA TRP A 157 -13.91 -13.00 0.86
C TRP A 157 -15.41 -13.27 0.96
N ILE A 158 -15.95 -14.13 0.09
CA ILE A 158 -17.39 -14.41 0.01
C ILE A 158 -17.97 -14.93 1.34
N HIS A 159 -17.15 -15.57 2.18
CA HIS A 159 -17.54 -16.06 3.51
C HIS A 159 -17.80 -14.95 4.53
N LEU A 160 -17.46 -13.70 4.21
CA LEU A 160 -17.58 -12.54 5.10
C LEU A 160 -18.61 -11.51 4.62
N PHE A 161 -19.24 -11.73 3.47
CA PHE A 161 -20.08 -10.72 2.83
C PHE A 161 -21.48 -10.60 3.44
N GLU A 162 -21.90 -11.55 4.26
CA GLU A 162 -23.20 -11.51 4.91
C GLU A 162 -23.23 -10.50 6.07
N GLY A 163 -24.25 -9.64 6.10
CA GLY A 163 -24.49 -8.71 7.20
C GLY A 163 -23.46 -7.57 7.32
N VAL A 164 -22.77 -7.22 6.23
CA VAL A 164 -21.75 -6.15 6.24
C VAL A 164 -22.40 -4.77 6.24
N THR A 165 -22.18 -4.00 7.30
CA THR A 165 -22.64 -2.61 7.42
C THR A 165 -21.91 -1.68 6.45
N ALA A 166 -20.59 -1.83 6.32
CA ALA A 166 -19.76 -1.01 5.46
C ALA A 166 -18.56 -1.79 4.92
N VAL A 167 -18.20 -1.51 3.67
CA VAL A 167 -16.93 -1.92 3.06
C VAL A 167 -15.97 -0.74 3.11
N ILE A 168 -14.81 -0.91 3.75
CA ILE A 168 -13.67 -0.01 3.61
C ILE A 168 -12.81 -0.54 2.47
N PHE A 169 -12.84 0.12 1.32
CA PHE A 169 -12.04 -0.26 0.16
C PHE A 169 -10.77 0.60 0.12
N CYS A 170 -9.60 0.00 0.28
CA CYS A 170 -8.32 0.69 0.23
C CYS A 170 -7.73 0.64 -1.18
N ALA A 171 -7.71 1.77 -1.88
CA ALA A 171 -7.04 1.94 -3.16
C ALA A 171 -5.71 2.65 -2.95
N ALA A 172 -4.59 1.97 -3.23
CA ALA A 172 -3.26 2.56 -3.17
C ALA A 172 -3.02 3.44 -4.41
N ILE A 173 -3.29 4.75 -4.30
CA ILE A 173 -3.27 5.62 -5.49
C ILE A 173 -1.89 5.89 -6.05
N SER A 174 -0.83 5.59 -5.28
CA SER A 174 0.56 5.69 -5.71
C SER A 174 1.02 4.57 -6.66
N GLU A 175 0.20 3.54 -6.90
CA GLU A 175 0.57 2.36 -7.68
C GLU A 175 0.20 2.47 -9.17
N TYR A 176 -0.06 3.68 -9.66
CA TYR A 176 -0.52 3.92 -11.04
C TYR A 176 0.52 3.60 -12.13
N ASP A 177 1.79 3.53 -11.76
CA ASP A 177 2.94 3.23 -12.63
C ASP A 177 3.59 1.88 -12.29
N GLN A 178 2.95 1.05 -11.46
CA GLN A 178 3.48 -0.24 -11.01
C GLN A 178 2.74 -1.42 -11.65
N ILE A 179 3.44 -2.55 -11.75
CA ILE A 179 2.89 -3.84 -12.20
C ILE A 179 2.58 -4.76 -11.01
N LEU A 180 1.57 -5.62 -11.16
CA LEU A 180 1.21 -6.59 -10.13
C LEU A 180 2.33 -7.58 -9.86
N PHE A 181 2.41 -8.02 -8.61
CA PHE A 181 3.31 -9.13 -8.25
C PHE A 181 2.84 -10.45 -8.87
N GLU A 182 1.53 -10.66 -8.96
CA GLU A 182 0.94 -11.88 -9.52
C GLU A 182 0.93 -11.93 -11.06
N ASP A 183 1.17 -10.80 -11.74
CA ASP A 183 1.03 -10.66 -13.18
C ASP A 183 1.82 -9.43 -13.66
N GLU A 184 3.03 -9.66 -14.17
CA GLU A 184 3.95 -8.60 -14.60
C GLU A 184 3.46 -7.81 -15.82
N THR A 185 2.38 -8.26 -16.48
CA THR A 185 1.75 -7.55 -17.59
C THR A 185 0.63 -6.61 -17.16
N LYS A 186 0.18 -6.70 -15.91
CA LYS A 186 -0.99 -5.99 -15.41
C LYS A 186 -0.60 -4.83 -14.50
N ASN A 187 -0.98 -3.62 -14.89
CA ASN A 187 -0.85 -2.43 -14.04
C ASN A 187 -1.70 -2.54 -12.75
N ARG A 188 -1.13 -2.19 -11.60
CA ARG A 188 -1.79 -2.31 -10.28
C ARG A 188 -3.02 -1.43 -10.12
N MET A 189 -3.01 -0.22 -10.67
CA MET A 189 -4.18 0.66 -10.64
C MET A 189 -5.32 0.12 -11.53
N MET A 190 -5.00 -0.50 -12.67
CA MET A 190 -6.01 -1.18 -13.49
C MET A 190 -6.64 -2.37 -12.76
N GLU A 191 -5.84 -3.17 -12.04
CA GLU A 191 -6.37 -4.22 -11.16
C GLU A 191 -7.26 -3.64 -10.05
N THR A 192 -6.84 -2.54 -9.42
CA THR A 192 -7.61 -1.87 -8.37
C THR A 192 -8.96 -1.38 -8.89
N LYS A 193 -8.98 -0.80 -10.10
CA LYS A 193 -10.19 -0.37 -10.81
C LYS A 193 -11.14 -1.55 -11.04
N GLU A 194 -10.65 -2.64 -11.62
CA GLU A 194 -11.44 -3.84 -11.92
C GLU A 194 -11.96 -4.54 -10.66
N LEU A 195 -11.13 -4.58 -9.61
CA LEU A 195 -11.52 -5.12 -8.33
C LEU A 195 -12.61 -4.27 -7.68
N PHE A 196 -12.47 -2.94 -7.67
CA PHE A 196 -13.50 -2.06 -7.11
C PHE A 196 -14.82 -2.21 -7.86
N ASP A 197 -14.78 -2.22 -9.19
CA ASP A 197 -15.94 -2.49 -10.03
C ASP A 197 -16.63 -3.83 -9.67
N TRP A 198 -15.83 -4.90 -9.56
CA TRP A 198 -16.35 -6.21 -9.16
C TRP A 198 -16.99 -6.19 -7.78
N VAL A 199 -16.37 -5.53 -6.78
CA VAL A 199 -16.91 -5.44 -5.42
C VAL A 199 -18.25 -4.70 -5.41
N LEU A 200 -18.39 -3.60 -6.16
CA LEU A 200 -19.64 -2.83 -6.21
C LEU A 200 -20.83 -3.63 -6.75
N LYS A 201 -20.56 -4.57 -7.66
CA LYS A 201 -21.55 -5.44 -8.30
C LYS A 201 -22.04 -6.57 -7.40
N GLN A 202 -21.37 -6.87 -6.29
CA GLN A 202 -21.74 -7.99 -5.43
C GLN A 202 -23.16 -7.85 -4.86
N PRO A 203 -24.03 -8.88 -4.97
CA PRO A 203 -25.40 -8.84 -4.46
C PRO A 203 -25.49 -8.61 -2.95
N TRP A 204 -24.57 -9.18 -2.17
CA TRP A 204 -24.52 -9.04 -0.72
C TRP A 204 -24.39 -7.59 -0.23
N PHE A 205 -23.90 -6.70 -1.09
CA PHE A 205 -23.66 -5.31 -0.72
C PHE A 205 -24.82 -4.37 -1.06
N GLU A 206 -26.02 -4.88 -1.36
CA GLU A 206 -27.20 -4.11 -1.79
C GLU A 206 -27.42 -2.79 -1.04
N LYS A 207 -27.26 -2.81 0.29
CA LYS A 207 -27.45 -1.65 1.18
C LYS A 207 -26.18 -1.25 1.92
N THR A 208 -25.06 -1.91 1.63
CA THR A 208 -23.80 -1.73 2.34
C THR A 208 -23.18 -0.38 1.98
N SER A 209 -22.70 0.34 2.99
CA SER A 209 -22.00 1.61 2.80
C SER A 209 -20.60 1.38 2.22
N PHE A 210 -20.16 2.22 1.28
CA PHE A 210 -18.83 2.17 0.69
C PHE A 210 -17.97 3.34 1.15
N LEU A 211 -16.86 3.02 1.80
CA LEU A 211 -15.88 3.97 2.30
C LEU A 211 -14.59 3.74 1.51
N LEU A 212 -14.36 4.54 0.48
CA LEU A 212 -13.18 4.43 -0.38
C LEU A 212 -12.02 5.22 0.23
N PHE A 213 -10.96 4.53 0.62
CA PHE A 213 -9.73 5.13 1.10
C PHE A 213 -8.75 5.20 -0.08
N LEU A 214 -8.53 6.41 -0.58
CA LEU A 214 -7.44 6.71 -1.49
C LEU A 214 -6.17 6.84 -0.64
N ASN A 215 -5.47 5.72 -0.48
CA ASN A 215 -4.35 5.54 0.45
C ASN A 215 -2.99 5.71 -0.23
N LYS A 216 -1.93 5.77 0.59
CA LYS A 216 -0.55 6.07 0.17
C LYS A 216 -0.41 7.46 -0.46
N PHE A 217 -1.17 8.43 0.05
CA PHE A 217 -1.14 9.80 -0.47
C PHE A 217 0.25 10.44 -0.34
N ASP A 218 0.95 10.17 0.75
CA ASP A 218 2.34 10.57 1.00
C ASP A 218 3.34 10.11 -0.07
N ILE A 219 3.16 8.91 -0.62
CA ILE A 219 3.97 8.39 -1.73
C ILE A 219 3.50 9.01 -3.05
N PHE A 220 2.19 9.13 -3.23
CA PHE A 220 1.59 9.75 -4.41
C PHE A 220 2.04 11.20 -4.62
N GLU A 221 2.10 12.02 -3.55
CA GLU A 221 2.53 13.42 -3.59
C GLU A 221 3.91 13.57 -4.22
N LYS A 222 4.87 12.70 -3.84
CA LYS A 222 6.23 12.72 -4.38
C LYS A 222 6.32 12.16 -5.81
N LYS A 223 5.48 11.18 -6.12
CA LYS A 223 5.54 10.44 -7.39
C LYS A 223 4.94 11.22 -8.55
N VAL A 224 3.82 11.91 -8.33
CA VAL A 224 3.09 12.62 -9.39
C VAL A 224 3.86 13.81 -9.97
N GLU A 225 4.87 14.30 -9.26
CA GLU A 225 5.79 15.33 -9.74
C GLU A 225 6.83 14.77 -10.73
N LYS A 226 7.10 13.46 -10.69
CA LYS A 226 8.15 12.78 -11.46
C LYS A 226 7.59 11.92 -12.58
N VAL A 227 6.52 11.17 -12.31
CA VAL A 227 5.90 10.23 -13.23
C VAL A 227 4.49 10.72 -13.59
N PRO A 228 4.22 11.07 -14.86
CA PRO A 228 2.89 11.52 -15.28
C PRO A 228 1.82 10.46 -15.03
N LEU A 229 0.60 10.87 -14.62
CA LEU A 229 -0.51 9.91 -14.44
C LEU A 229 -0.84 9.15 -15.73
N ASN A 230 -0.60 9.75 -16.89
CA ASN A 230 -0.94 9.23 -18.21
C ASN A 230 -0.25 7.89 -18.55
N VAL A 231 0.78 7.48 -17.79
CA VAL A 231 1.38 6.13 -17.92
C VAL A 231 0.38 5.02 -17.55
N CYS A 232 -0.59 5.33 -16.67
CA CYS A 232 -1.69 4.43 -16.37
C CYS A 232 -2.76 4.53 -17.47
N GLU A 233 -3.19 3.38 -18.01
CA GLU A 233 -4.21 3.33 -19.05
C GLU A 233 -5.51 4.06 -18.67
N TRP A 234 -5.94 3.95 -17.41
CA TRP A 234 -7.18 4.57 -16.94
C TRP A 234 -7.11 6.10 -16.89
N PHE A 235 -5.90 6.66 -16.86
CA PHE A 235 -5.62 8.08 -16.67
C PHE A 235 -5.01 8.74 -17.90
N LYS A 236 -5.07 8.09 -19.08
CA LYS A 236 -4.51 8.58 -20.35
C LYS A 236 -4.97 9.99 -20.74
N ASP A 237 -6.18 10.38 -20.35
CA ASP A 237 -6.80 11.68 -20.63
C ASP A 237 -6.47 12.78 -19.60
N TYR A 238 -5.64 12.49 -18.60
CA TYR A 238 -5.21 13.47 -17.61
C TYR A 238 -4.43 14.63 -18.28
N LYS A 239 -4.70 15.87 -17.85
CA LYS A 239 -4.01 17.07 -18.33
C LYS A 239 -3.36 17.78 -17.14
N PRO A 240 -2.03 17.87 -17.07
CA PRO A 240 -1.35 18.53 -15.96
C PRO A 240 -1.56 20.06 -15.99
N LEU A 241 -1.62 20.67 -14.80
CA LEU A 241 -1.45 22.11 -14.57
C LEU A 241 0.03 22.48 -14.45
N THR A 242 0.33 23.78 -14.45
CA THR A 242 1.66 24.31 -14.12
C THR A 242 2.06 23.90 -12.69
N SER A 243 3.29 23.39 -12.56
CA SER A 243 3.92 22.66 -11.43
C SER A 243 3.60 23.09 -9.99
N GLY A 244 3.82 22.16 -9.04
CA GLY A 244 3.80 22.40 -7.58
C GLY A 244 2.55 21.88 -6.88
N LYS A 245 2.22 22.39 -5.69
CA LYS A 245 1.09 21.89 -4.88
C LYS A 245 -0.26 21.89 -5.61
N GLN A 246 -0.48 22.84 -6.51
CA GLN A 246 -1.71 22.89 -7.32
C GLN A 246 -1.82 21.68 -8.27
N GLN A 247 -0.70 21.21 -8.80
CA GLN A 247 -0.64 20.01 -9.64
C GLN A 247 -0.96 18.74 -8.85
N ILE A 248 -0.47 18.63 -7.62
CA ILE A 248 -0.73 17.47 -6.74
C ILE A 248 -2.24 17.37 -6.43
N GLU A 249 -2.86 18.47 -6.00
CA GLU A 249 -4.29 18.50 -5.71
C GLU A 249 -5.14 18.26 -6.96
N HIS A 250 -4.75 18.82 -8.11
CA HIS A 250 -5.43 18.57 -9.39
C HIS A 250 -5.36 17.10 -9.81
N ALA A 251 -4.21 16.46 -9.65
CA ALA A 251 -4.03 15.04 -9.92
C ALA A 251 -4.85 14.17 -8.96
N TYR A 252 -4.87 14.51 -7.67
CA TYR A 252 -5.70 13.83 -6.68
C TYR A 252 -7.19 13.93 -7.00
N GLU A 253 -7.70 15.14 -7.28
CA GLU A 253 -9.10 15.33 -7.63
C GLU A 253 -9.48 14.64 -8.95
N PHE A 254 -8.55 14.55 -9.91
CA PHE A 254 -8.75 13.74 -11.12
C PHE A 254 -8.93 12.24 -10.80
N ILE A 255 -8.05 11.65 -10.00
CA ILE A 255 -8.15 10.23 -9.61
C ILE A 255 -9.44 10.00 -8.82
N LYS A 256 -9.73 10.86 -7.85
CA LYS A 256 -10.97 10.82 -7.07
C LYS A 256 -12.19 10.83 -7.97
N LYS A 257 -12.24 11.75 -8.95
CA LYS A 257 -13.33 11.82 -9.93
C LYS A 257 -13.46 10.55 -10.75
N LYS A 258 -12.36 9.92 -11.20
CA LYS A 258 -12.40 8.62 -11.91
C LYS A 258 -13.05 7.51 -11.06
N PHE A 259 -12.74 7.46 -9.76
CA PHE A 259 -13.38 6.52 -8.84
C PHE A 259 -14.85 6.86 -8.57
N GLU A 260 -15.21 8.14 -8.46
CA GLU A 260 -16.62 8.58 -8.35
C GLU A 260 -17.42 8.16 -9.59
N GLU A 261 -16.91 8.45 -10.78
CA GLU A 261 -17.50 8.03 -12.05
C GLU A 261 -17.69 6.51 -12.10
N LEU A 262 -16.66 5.75 -11.73
CA LEU A 262 -16.73 4.29 -11.68
C LEU A 262 -17.78 3.77 -10.69
N TYR A 263 -17.87 4.41 -9.51
CA TYR A 263 -18.88 4.08 -8.51
C TYR A 263 -20.30 4.28 -9.06
N PHE A 264 -20.59 5.46 -9.61
CA PHE A 264 -21.94 5.77 -10.11
C PHE A 264 -22.30 4.99 -11.38
N GLN A 265 -21.33 4.70 -12.25
CA GLN A 265 -21.56 3.85 -13.44
C GLN A 265 -21.98 2.42 -13.09
N ASN A 266 -21.50 1.90 -11.95
CA ASN A 266 -21.73 0.51 -11.54
C ASN A 266 -22.71 0.37 -10.36
N THR A 267 -23.34 1.48 -9.96
CA THR A 267 -24.39 1.49 -8.94
C THR A 267 -25.75 1.68 -9.63
N PRO A 268 -26.52 0.59 -9.89
CA PRO A 268 -27.84 0.69 -10.48
C PRO A 268 -28.83 1.40 -9.54
N ALA A 269 -29.99 1.81 -10.08
CA ALA A 269 -30.94 2.69 -9.41
C ALA A 269 -31.49 2.12 -8.08
N ASP A 270 -31.59 0.80 -7.95
CA ASP A 270 -31.97 0.08 -6.72
C ASP A 270 -30.91 0.15 -5.61
N ARG A 271 -29.70 0.62 -5.93
CA ARG A 271 -28.54 0.70 -5.02
C ARG A 271 -28.07 2.13 -4.75
N VAL A 272 -28.75 3.14 -5.31
CA VAL A 272 -28.34 4.55 -5.23
C VAL A 272 -28.37 5.12 -3.80
N ASP A 273 -29.18 4.53 -2.92
CA ASP A 273 -29.34 4.99 -1.55
C ASP A 273 -28.19 4.57 -0.61
N ARG A 274 -27.21 3.79 -1.10
CA ARG A 274 -26.02 3.44 -0.32
C ARG A 274 -25.20 4.69 -0.02
N VAL A 275 -24.64 4.75 1.19
CA VAL A 275 -23.66 5.78 1.51
C VAL A 275 -22.37 5.50 0.75
N PHE A 276 -21.87 6.51 0.03
CA PHE A 276 -20.54 6.50 -0.57
C PHE A 276 -19.74 7.69 -0.08
N LYS A 277 -18.55 7.44 0.46
CA LYS A 277 -17.60 8.47 0.89
C LYS A 277 -16.20 8.12 0.45
N ILE A 278 -15.45 9.14 0.05
CA ILE A 278 -14.05 9.04 -0.33
C ILE A 278 -13.21 9.78 0.69
N TYR A 279 -12.12 9.15 1.15
CA TYR A 279 -11.18 9.72 2.08
C TYR A 279 -9.77 9.65 1.50
N ARG A 280 -9.08 10.79 1.53
CA ARG A 280 -7.63 10.86 1.33
C ARG A 280 -6.94 10.35 2.59
N THR A 281 -6.06 9.36 2.45
CA THR A 281 -5.44 8.70 3.60
C THR A 281 -3.95 8.43 3.38
N THR A 282 -3.23 8.45 4.50
CA THR A 282 -1.91 7.85 4.66
C THR A 282 -2.01 6.98 5.90
N ALA A 283 -2.06 5.66 5.70
CA ALA A 283 -2.29 4.70 6.79
C ALA A 283 -1.21 4.75 7.89
N LEU A 284 -0.01 5.27 7.56
CA LEU A 284 1.09 5.46 8.50
C LEU A 284 0.88 6.69 9.42
N ASP A 285 0.02 7.64 9.04
CA ASP A 285 -0.30 8.81 9.85
C ASP A 285 -1.43 8.49 10.83
N GLN A 286 -1.06 8.16 12.07
CA GLN A 286 -2.01 7.83 13.13
C GLN A 286 -3.02 8.96 13.42
N LYS A 287 -2.61 10.23 13.33
CA LYS A 287 -3.52 11.36 13.59
C LYS A 287 -4.56 11.48 12.49
N LEU A 288 -4.14 11.31 11.23
CA LEU A 288 -5.03 11.30 10.08
C LEU A 288 -6.00 10.11 10.15
N VAL A 289 -5.50 8.90 10.40
CA VAL A 289 -6.34 7.69 10.53
C VAL A 289 -7.37 7.87 11.64
N LYS A 290 -6.97 8.38 12.82
CA LYS A 290 -7.90 8.66 13.92
C LYS A 290 -9.00 9.66 13.53
N LYS A 291 -8.64 10.74 12.81
CA LYS A 291 -9.61 11.73 12.32
C LYS A 291 -10.55 11.11 11.28
N THR A 292 -10.01 10.35 10.33
CA THR A 292 -10.78 9.68 9.28
C THR A 292 -11.77 8.69 9.88
N PHE A 293 -11.34 7.85 10.83
CA PHE A 293 -12.24 6.90 11.49
C PHE A 293 -13.35 7.57 12.31
N LYS A 294 -13.09 8.74 12.90
CA LYS A 294 -14.15 9.52 13.55
C LYS A 294 -15.23 9.96 12.54
N LEU A 295 -14.82 10.43 11.36
CA LEU A 295 -15.77 10.82 10.30
C LEU A 295 -16.52 9.60 9.73
N VAL A 296 -15.86 8.44 9.66
CA VAL A 296 -16.49 7.18 9.27
C VAL A 296 -17.57 6.79 10.30
N ASP A 297 -17.24 6.80 11.58
CA ASP A 297 -18.17 6.49 12.69
C ASP A 297 -19.40 7.41 12.67
N GLU A 298 -19.18 8.72 12.55
CA GLU A 298 -20.26 9.71 12.43
C GLU A 298 -21.15 9.46 11.21
N THR A 299 -20.56 9.09 10.08
CA THR A 299 -21.28 8.79 8.83
C THR A 299 -22.16 7.54 8.98
N LEU A 300 -21.59 6.46 9.51
CA LEU A 300 -22.30 5.19 9.69
C LEU A 300 -23.38 5.28 10.76
N THR A 301 -23.10 5.96 11.88
CA THR A 301 -24.07 6.22 12.94
C THR A 301 -25.25 7.02 12.41
N ARG A 302 -24.99 8.10 11.65
CA ARG A 302 -26.06 8.90 11.03
C ARG A 302 -26.92 8.06 10.09
N ARG A 303 -26.31 7.21 9.27
CA ARG A 303 -27.05 6.34 8.36
C ARG A 303 -27.94 5.37 9.12
N TYR A 304 -27.40 4.73 10.16
CA TYR A 304 -28.16 3.82 11.01
C TYR A 304 -29.38 4.49 11.66
N LEU A 305 -29.20 5.72 12.16
CA LEU A 305 -30.30 6.50 12.75
C LEU A 305 -31.38 6.86 11.73
N VAL A 306 -31.00 7.22 10.49
CA VAL A 306 -31.96 7.47 9.39
C VAL A 306 -32.73 6.20 9.05
N ASP A 307 -32.05 5.07 8.89
CA ASP A 307 -32.70 3.79 8.57
C ASP A 307 -33.63 3.31 9.71
N ALA A 308 -33.34 3.71 10.95
CA ALA A 308 -34.19 3.46 12.12
C ALA A 308 -35.35 4.47 12.29
N GLY A 309 -35.45 5.49 11.43
CA GLY A 309 -36.47 6.54 11.53
C GLY A 309 -36.29 7.50 12.71
N LEU A 310 -35.06 7.62 13.23
CA LEU A 310 -34.70 8.44 14.39
C LEU A 310 -34.16 9.84 14.00
N LEU A 311 -34.06 10.14 12.70
CA LEU A 311 -33.58 11.41 12.14
C LEU A 311 -34.43 11.89 10.96
#